data_AF-A0A965KUS9-F1
#
_entry.id   AF-A0A965KUS9-F1
#
_cell.length_a   1.000
_cell.length_b   1.000
_cell.length_c   1.000
_cell.angle_alpha   90.00
_cell.angle_beta   90.00
_cell.angle_gamma   90.00
#
_symmetry.space_group_name_H-M   'P 1'
#
loop_
_entity.id
_entity.type
_entity.pdbx_description
1 polymer ?
#
loop_
_entity_poly.entity_id
_entity_poly.type
_entity_poly.pdbx_seq_one_letter_code
_entity_poly.pdbx_strand_id
1 'polypeptide(L)'
;VIDPYHRVWNYPNLHIVDGSSVTANLGVNPSLTITAQAERAFSFWPNKGESDPRPAQNSTYQRIPRVVPKNPFVPENAPAALRV
;
A
#
# COMPACT_ATOMS: atom_id res chain seq x y z
N VAL A 1 5.26 -14.31 -3.29
CA VAL A 1 4.91 -13.70 -4.59
C VAL A 1 5.11 -12.19 -4.55
N ILE A 2 4.52 -11.52 -3.57
CA ILE A 2 4.75 -10.10 -3.27
C ILE A 2 5.62 -9.91 -2.03
N ASP A 3 6.21 -8.72 -1.91
CA ASP A 3 6.88 -8.23 -0.70
C ASP A 3 5.88 -7.58 0.28
N PRO A 4 6.30 -7.14 1.48
CA PRO A 4 5.41 -6.50 2.47
C PRO A 4 4.74 -5.17 2.02
N TYR A 5 5.16 -4.63 0.87
CA TYR A 5 4.64 -3.41 0.26
C TYR A 5 3.87 -3.70 -1.05
N HIS A 6 3.48 -4.96 -1.28
CA HIS A 6 2.69 -5.43 -2.43
C HIS A 6 3.39 -5.30 -3.79
N ARG A 7 4.73 -5.27 -3.81
CA ARG A 7 5.52 -5.37 -5.05
C ARG A 7 5.83 -6.82 -5.36
N VAL A 8 5.69 -7.25 -6.61
CA VAL A 8 6.11 -8.58 -7.04
C VAL A 8 7.62 -8.72 -6.93
N TRP A 9 8.12 -9.80 -6.34
CA TRP A 9 9.56 -10.06 -6.21
C TRP A 9 10.25 -10.01 -7.58
N ASN A 10 11.38 -9.31 -7.68
CA ASN A 10 12.15 -9.07 -8.90
C ASN A 10 11.46 -8.20 -9.97
N TYR A 11 10.23 -7.74 -9.71
CA TYR A 11 9.47 -6.83 -10.57
C TYR A 11 8.90 -5.69 -9.72
N PRO A 12 9.72 -4.77 -9.20
CA PRO A 12 9.29 -3.76 -8.22
C PRO A 12 8.27 -2.74 -8.75
N ASN A 13 8.14 -2.65 -10.08
CA ASN A 13 7.14 -1.82 -10.77
C ASN A 13 5.83 -2.56 -11.06
N LEU A 14 5.71 -3.84 -10.65
CA LEU A 14 4.52 -4.65 -10.75
C LEU A 14 3.95 -4.91 -9.35
N HIS A 15 2.64 -4.69 -9.20
CA HIS A 15 1.95 -4.82 -7.92
C HIS A 15 0.76 -5.77 -8.05
N ILE A 16 0.48 -6.52 -6.99
CA ILE A 16 -0.73 -7.34 -6.87
C ILE A 16 -1.45 -6.88 -5.61
N VAL A 17 -2.72 -6.51 -5.75
CA VAL A 17 -3.55 -5.94 -4.69
C VAL A 17 -4.97 -6.48 -4.84
N ASP A 18 -5.20 -7.69 -4.36
CA ASP A 18 -6.47 -8.40 -4.45
C ASP A 18 -6.55 -9.53 -3.38
N GLY A 19 -7.55 -10.42 -3.51
CA GLY A 19 -7.70 -11.56 -2.60
C GLY A 19 -6.53 -12.54 -2.59
N SER A 20 -5.69 -12.60 -3.64
CA SER A 20 -4.50 -13.46 -3.67
C SER A 20 -3.39 -12.98 -2.74
N SER A 21 -3.46 -11.71 -2.31
CA SER A 21 -2.51 -11.11 -1.36
C SER A 21 -2.87 -11.42 0.10
N VAL A 22 -4.05 -11.99 0.36
CA VAL A 22 -4.47 -12.42 1.70
C VAL A 22 -3.79 -13.74 2.04
N THR A 23 -2.93 -13.74 3.06
CA THR A 23 -2.00 -14.85 3.36
C THR A 23 -2.65 -16.09 3.97
N ALA A 24 -3.91 -15.99 4.40
CA ALA A 24 -4.64 -17.08 5.03
C ALA A 24 -6.15 -16.92 4.83
N ASN A 25 -6.87 -18.03 4.94
CA ASN A 25 -8.33 -17.99 4.94
C ASN A 25 -8.83 -17.28 6.22
N LEU A 26 -9.65 -16.24 6.05
CA LEU A 26 -10.21 -15.44 7.14
C LEU A 26 -11.46 -16.08 7.76
N GLY A 27 -12.11 -17.02 7.09
CA GLY A 27 -13.38 -17.62 7.51
C GLY A 27 -14.60 -16.69 7.42
N VAL A 28 -14.43 -15.48 6.88
CA VAL A 28 -15.46 -14.43 6.72
C VAL A 28 -15.30 -13.73 5.36
N ASN A 29 -16.22 -12.81 5.04
CA ASN A 29 -16.12 -12.00 3.82
C ASN A 29 -14.81 -11.17 3.81
N PRO A 30 -13.93 -11.32 2.81
CA PRO A 30 -12.62 -10.67 2.78
C PRO A 30 -12.65 -9.22 2.26
N SER A 31 -13.81 -8.67 1.88
CA SER A 31 -13.92 -7.39 1.18
C SER A 31 -13.16 -6.26 1.88
N LEU A 32 -13.40 -6.05 3.17
CA LEU A 32 -12.76 -4.97 3.93
C LEU A 32 -11.27 -5.25 4.21
N THR A 33 -10.84 -6.51 4.29
CA THR A 33 -9.41 -6.84 4.40
C THR A 33 -8.67 -6.50 3.12
N ILE A 34 -9.27 -6.82 1.96
CA ILE A 34 -8.71 -6.46 0.66
C ILE A 34 -8.64 -4.93 0.52
N THR A 35 -9.72 -4.22 0.85
CA THR A 35 -9.73 -2.75 0.84
C THR A 35 -8.66 -2.16 1.75
N ALA A 36 -8.55 -2.61 2.99
CA ALA A 36 -7.56 -2.10 3.93
C ALA A 36 -6.11 -2.36 3.49
N GLN A 37 -5.84 -3.55 2.93
CA GLN A 37 -4.52 -3.87 2.38
C GLN A 37 -4.19 -3.01 1.14
N ALA A 38 -5.18 -2.77 0.28
CA ALA A 38 -5.02 -1.91 -0.89
C ALA A 38 -4.72 -0.46 -0.52
N GLU A 39 -5.51 0.11 0.39
CA GLU A 39 -5.30 1.47 0.89
C GLU A 39 -3.92 1.61 1.53
N ARG A 40 -3.52 0.64 2.37
CA ARG A 40 -2.20 0.61 2.97
C ARG A 40 -1.11 0.58 1.90
N ALA A 41 -1.19 -0.30 0.91
CA ALA A 41 -0.16 -0.46 -0.13
C ALA A 41 0.04 0.83 -0.94
N PHE A 42 -1.06 1.48 -1.35
CA PHE A 42 -1.00 2.72 -2.14
C PHE A 42 -0.62 3.94 -1.30
N SER A 43 -0.90 3.95 0.01
CA SER A 43 -0.46 5.03 0.90
C SER A 43 1.07 5.18 0.98
N PHE A 44 1.84 4.20 0.51
CA PHE A 44 3.29 4.24 0.46
C PHE A 44 3.86 4.61 -0.91
N TRP A 45 3.02 4.88 -1.90
CA TRP A 45 3.50 5.26 -3.22
C TRP A 45 4.08 6.67 -3.21
N PRO A 46 5.22 6.89 -3.89
CA PRO A 46 5.74 8.24 -4.05
C PRO A 46 4.79 9.06 -4.92
N ASN A 47 4.79 10.39 -4.75
CA ASN A 47 4.17 11.24 -5.75
C ASN A 47 4.95 11.12 -7.07
N LYS A 48 4.29 11.41 -8.19
CA LYS A 48 4.92 11.38 -9.51
C LYS A 48 6.21 12.22 -9.52
N GLY A 49 7.33 11.58 -9.87
CA GLY A 49 8.65 12.20 -9.94
C GLY A 49 9.44 12.25 -8.63
N GLU A 50 8.87 11.74 -7.52
CA GLU A 50 9.59 11.62 -6.25
C GLU A 50 10.29 10.26 -6.13
N SER A 51 11.29 10.20 -5.25
CA SER A 51 11.95 8.96 -4.90
C SER A 51 10.99 8.05 -4.11
N ASP A 52 11.04 6.74 -4.38
CA ASP A 52 10.24 5.75 -3.68
C ASP A 52 10.75 5.58 -2.23
N PRO A 53 9.96 5.91 -1.20
CA PRO A 53 10.39 5.78 0.20
C PRO A 53 10.42 4.34 0.69
N ARG A 54 9.86 3.39 -0.06
CA ARG A 54 9.81 1.97 0.34
C ARG A 54 11.22 1.38 0.27
N PRO A 55 11.68 0.64 1.31
CA PRO A 55 12.94 -0.09 1.29
C PRO A 55 13.08 -1.01 0.08
N ALA A 56 14.31 -1.35 -0.30
CA ALA A 56 14.54 -2.37 -1.33
C ALA A 56 13.96 -3.73 -0.90
N GLN A 57 13.57 -4.56 -1.87
CA GLN A 57 12.89 -5.84 -1.63
C GLN A 57 13.65 -6.78 -0.68
N ASN A 58 14.98 -6.85 -0.78
CA ASN A 58 15.81 -7.72 0.06
C ASN A 58 16.22 -7.09 1.41
N SER A 59 15.72 -5.90 1.72
CA SER A 59 15.94 -5.27 3.01
C SER A 59 14.95 -5.82 4.05
N THR A 60 15.32 -5.71 5.33
CA THR A 60 14.38 -5.98 6.42
C THR A 60 13.17 -5.06 6.31
N TYR A 61 12.01 -5.56 6.74
CA TYR A 61 10.80 -4.76 6.80
C TYR A 61 11.01 -3.53 7.67
N GLN A 62 10.51 -2.38 7.22
CA GLN A 62 10.53 -1.13 7.97
C GLN A 62 9.12 -0.54 8.02
N ARG A 63 8.72 -0.05 9.18
CA ARG A 63 7.48 0.73 9.27
C ARG A 63 7.78 2.13 8.76
N ILE A 64 7.30 2.46 7.57
CA ILE A 64 7.45 3.79 6.97
C ILE A 64 6.18 4.63 7.17
N PRO A 65 6.29 5.97 7.23
CA PRO A 65 5.13 6.84 7.17
C PRO A 65 4.45 6.73 5.79
N ARG A 66 3.15 6.99 5.77
CA ARG A 66 2.37 7.20 4.54
C ARG A 66 2.86 8.48 3.82
N VAL A 67 2.85 8.45 2.50
CA VAL A 67 3.19 9.60 1.65
C VAL A 67 1.97 10.52 1.56
N VAL A 68 2.16 11.80 1.86
CA VAL A 68 1.10 12.80 1.67
C VAL A 68 0.98 13.09 0.16
N PRO A 69 -0.23 12.99 -0.42
CA PRO A 69 -0.42 13.28 -1.84
C PRO A 69 -0.28 14.78 -2.12
N LYS A 70 0.41 15.15 -3.19
CA LYS A 70 0.48 16.54 -3.67
C LYS A 70 -0.87 17.11 -4.09
N ASN A 71 -1.71 16.26 -4.67
CA ASN A 71 -3.06 16.59 -5.13
C ASN A 71 -4.04 15.61 -4.48
N PRO A 72 -4.48 15.86 -3.23
CA PRO A 72 -5.42 14.97 -2.55
C PRO A 72 -6.77 14.95 -3.27
N PHE A 73 -7.29 13.75 -3.55
CA PHE A 73 -8.66 13.60 -4.07
C PHE A 73 -9.70 13.76 -2.96
N VAL A 74 -9.38 13.32 -1.75
CA VAL A 74 -10.26 13.43 -0.58
C VAL A 74 -10.02 14.79 0.09
N PRO A 75 -11.06 15.63 0.25
CA PRO A 75 -10.94 16.93 0.93
C PRO A 75 -10.46 16.79 2.37
N GLU A 76 -9.71 17.77 2.87
CA GLU A 76 -9.10 17.74 4.22
C GLU A 76 -10.12 17.59 5.35
N ASN A 77 -11.32 18.14 5.17
CA ASN A 77 -12.40 18.08 6.15
C ASN A 77 -13.24 16.79 6.06
N ALA A 78 -12.98 15.92 5.08
CA ALA A 78 -13.76 14.69 4.90
C ALA A 78 -13.36 13.61 5.92
N PRO A 79 -14.27 12.69 6.29
CA PRO A 79 -13.97 11.61 7.23
C PRO A 79 -12.78 10.74 6.80
N ALA A 80 -12.67 10.45 5.50
CA ALA A 80 -11.64 9.62 4.90
C ALA A 80 -10.34 10.38 4.53
N ALA A 81 -10.19 11.64 4.93
CA ALA A 81 -8.98 12.40 4.65
C ALA A 81 -7.75 11.74 5.29
N LEU A 82 -6.62 11.76 4.57
CA LEU A 82 -5.36 11.26 5.08
C LEU A 82 -4.87 12.15 6.23
N ARG A 83 -4.88 11.63 7.47
CA ARG A 83 -4.36 12.33 8.65
C ARG A 83 -2.99 11.76 9.01
N VAL A 84 -1.90 12.43 8.66
CA VAL A 84 -0.52 12.03 9.01
C VAL A 84 -0.14 12.50 10.41
#